data_AF-A0A6B2Z8B7-F1
#
_entry.id   AF-A0A6B2Z8B7-F1
#
_cell.length_a   1.000
_cell.length_b   1.000
_cell.length_c   1.000
_cell.angle_alpha   90.00
_cell.angle_beta   90.00
_cell.angle_gamma   90.00
#
_symmetry.space_group_name_H-M   'P 1'
#
loop_
_entity.id
_entity.type
_entity.pdbx_description
1 polymer ?
#
loop_
_entity_poly.entity_id
_entity_poly.type
_entity_poly.pdbx_seq_one_letter_code
_entity_poly.pdbx_strand_id
1 'polypeptide(L)'
;MGTGRDVAAYGDWIRAFEEARLERAERGDPDWRTGVRPHPAIRRSVQRFQVGEDGDGAELITKAEAAGDAEYASAVRMFVAEERNHARLLALLLAAGGTPVIASHWSDRIFVALRRALGLRLELLVLMIAEVVALRYYRALRDGGEDALTREVAARILADEERHVPFHCHRLRRALRPLPPPVRVLVTSGWRAGLAAASAVVAVDHGPALRRLGVGRRRFVVEVVRSSGPIAASMR
;
A
#
# COMPACT_ATOMS: atom_id res chain seq x y z
N MET A 1 -24.85 28.86 15.36
CA MET A 1 -23.41 28.73 15.65
C MET A 1 -23.06 27.24 15.61
N GLY A 2 -22.34 26.78 14.59
CA GLY A 2 -21.92 25.37 14.48
C GLY A 2 -21.94 24.76 13.08
N THR A 3 -21.59 25.50 12.03
CA THR A 3 -21.47 24.96 10.66
C THR A 3 -20.29 25.64 9.97
N GLY A 4 -19.21 24.90 9.68
CA GLY A 4 -18.13 25.44 8.84
C GLY A 4 -16.69 25.02 9.13
N ARG A 5 -16.41 23.86 9.75
CA ARG A 5 -15.01 23.44 9.99
C ARG A 5 -14.62 22.04 9.55
N ASP A 6 -15.47 21.35 8.78
CA ASP A 6 -15.20 19.96 8.37
C ASP A 6 -15.24 19.76 6.84
N VAL A 7 -15.37 20.84 6.07
CA VAL A 7 -15.40 20.85 4.59
C VAL A 7 -13.99 20.98 3.98
N ALA A 8 -12.95 21.14 4.81
CA ALA A 8 -11.55 21.29 4.37
C ALA A 8 -10.68 20.13 4.87
N ALA A 9 -11.18 18.89 4.79
CA ALA A 9 -10.51 17.73 5.40
C ALA A 9 -9.52 17.04 4.44
N TYR A 10 -9.74 17.13 3.12
CA TYR A 10 -8.93 16.40 2.13
C TYR A 10 -8.25 17.29 1.09
N GLY A 11 -8.49 18.60 1.08
CA GLY A 11 -7.78 19.54 0.20
C GLY A 11 -6.24 19.46 0.27
N ASP A 12 -5.65 19.29 1.46
CA ASP A 12 -4.20 19.10 1.59
C ASP A 12 -3.74 17.76 0.99
N TRP A 13 -4.54 16.69 1.12
CA TRP A 13 -4.25 15.40 0.52
C TRP A 13 -4.32 15.46 -1.01
N ILE A 14 -5.35 16.12 -1.55
CA ILE A 14 -5.48 16.36 -2.99
C ILE A 14 -4.25 17.10 -3.52
N ARG A 15 -3.81 18.15 -2.81
CA ARG A 15 -2.62 18.91 -3.20
C ARG A 15 -1.36 18.05 -3.18
N ALA A 16 -1.16 17.25 -2.13
CA ALA A 16 0.00 16.34 -2.03
C ALA A 16 0.01 15.27 -3.14
N PHE A 17 -1.15 14.69 -3.49
CA PHE A 17 -1.26 13.76 -4.62
C PHE A 17 -0.99 14.44 -5.96
N GLU A 18 -1.47 15.67 -6.15
CA GLU A 18 -1.24 16.43 -7.37
C GLU A 18 0.23 16.84 -7.53
N GLU A 19 0.89 17.28 -6.45
CA GLU A 19 2.32 17.55 -6.42
C GLU A 19 3.12 16.30 -6.80
N ALA A 20 2.83 15.14 -6.18
CA ALA A 20 3.48 13.88 -6.53
C ALA A 20 3.24 13.47 -7.99
N ARG A 21 2.04 13.73 -8.53
CA ARG A 21 1.72 13.48 -9.94
C ARG A 21 2.56 14.35 -10.87
N LEU A 22 2.72 15.63 -10.55
CA LEU A 22 3.53 16.57 -11.33
C LEU A 22 5.02 16.19 -11.27
N GLU A 23 5.55 15.90 -10.08
CA GLU A 23 6.93 15.45 -9.91
C GLU A 23 7.25 14.17 -10.72
N ARG A 24 6.31 13.22 -10.74
CA ARG A 24 6.45 12.01 -11.57
C ARG A 24 6.44 12.33 -13.07
N ALA A 25 5.57 13.24 -13.50
CA ALA A 25 5.49 13.65 -14.90
C ALA A 25 6.78 14.35 -15.37
N GLU A 26 7.35 15.21 -14.53
CA GLU A 26 8.63 15.89 -14.80
C GLU A 26 9.82 14.92 -14.80
N ARG A 27 9.86 13.98 -13.85
CA ARG A 27 10.93 12.98 -13.75
C ARG A 27 10.92 11.97 -14.90
N GLY A 28 9.74 11.64 -15.41
CA GLY A 28 9.56 10.58 -16.41
C GLY A 28 9.82 9.18 -15.86
N ASP A 29 9.74 8.17 -16.72
CA ASP A 29 9.99 6.77 -16.35
C ASP A 29 11.49 6.46 -16.14
N PRO A 30 11.82 5.42 -15.35
CA PRO A 30 13.18 4.87 -15.30
C PRO A 30 13.68 4.45 -16.68
N ASP A 31 15.01 4.37 -16.86
CA ASP A 31 15.58 3.77 -18.06
C ASP A 31 15.46 2.23 -18.02
N TRP A 32 14.37 1.73 -18.58
CA TRP A 32 14.06 0.30 -18.66
C TRP A 32 15.12 -0.53 -19.41
N ARG A 33 16.01 0.09 -20.21
CA ARG A 33 17.09 -0.62 -20.93
C ARG A 33 18.19 -1.13 -20.00
N THR A 34 18.30 -0.54 -18.80
CA THR A 34 19.26 -0.96 -17.78
C THR A 34 18.81 -2.20 -17.00
N GLY A 35 17.65 -2.75 -17.34
CA GLY A 35 17.08 -3.89 -16.64
C GLY A 35 17.96 -5.14 -16.70
N VAL A 36 18.19 -5.71 -15.53
CA VAL A 36 18.84 -7.01 -15.36
C VAL A 36 17.80 -7.99 -14.85
N ARG A 37 17.88 -9.25 -15.28
CA ARG A 37 17.01 -10.31 -14.76
C ARG A 37 17.31 -10.52 -13.26
N PRO A 38 16.40 -10.20 -12.34
CA PRO A 38 16.66 -10.36 -10.91
C PRO A 38 16.76 -11.84 -10.54
N HIS A 39 17.40 -12.12 -9.40
CA HIS A 39 17.42 -13.47 -8.82
C HIS A 39 16.00 -14.09 -8.80
N PRO A 40 15.82 -15.38 -9.16
CA PRO A 40 14.49 -16.01 -9.29
C PRO A 40 13.56 -15.82 -8.09
N ALA A 41 14.11 -15.81 -6.88
CA ALA A 41 13.35 -15.54 -5.66
C ALA A 41 12.76 -14.12 -5.61
N ILE A 42 13.56 -13.09 -5.95
CA ILE A 42 13.12 -11.70 -6.00
C ILE A 42 12.09 -11.53 -7.10
N ARG A 43 12.35 -12.09 -8.28
CA ARG A 43 11.41 -12.10 -9.41
C ARG A 43 10.04 -12.64 -9.02
N ARG A 44 9.98 -13.84 -8.42
CA ARG A 44 8.72 -14.45 -7.97
C ARG A 44 8.00 -13.60 -6.92
N SER A 45 8.76 -12.95 -6.05
CA SER A 45 8.24 -12.04 -5.04
C SER A 45 7.61 -10.80 -5.68
N VAL A 46 8.33 -10.16 -6.62
CA VAL A 46 7.86 -8.98 -7.36
C VAL A 46 6.61 -9.30 -8.18
N GLN A 47 6.54 -10.45 -8.86
CA GLN A 47 5.33 -10.88 -9.59
C GLN A 47 4.08 -10.89 -8.70
N ARG A 48 4.21 -11.31 -7.43
CA ARG A 48 3.07 -11.37 -6.50
C ARG A 48 2.66 -10.01 -5.96
N PHE A 49 3.65 -9.14 -5.68
CA PHE A 49 3.36 -7.76 -5.32
C PHE A 49 2.71 -7.02 -6.49
N GLN A 50 3.17 -7.25 -7.72
CA GLN A 50 2.55 -6.67 -8.92
C GLN A 50 1.06 -7.02 -9.04
N VAL A 51 0.68 -8.28 -8.79
CA VAL A 51 -0.74 -8.66 -8.75
C VAL A 51 -1.50 -7.93 -7.64
N GLY A 52 -0.89 -7.78 -6.46
CA GLY A 52 -1.51 -7.07 -5.34
C GLY A 52 -1.83 -5.60 -5.67
N GLU A 53 -0.93 -4.93 -6.42
CA GLU A 53 -1.11 -3.54 -6.86
C GLU A 53 -2.07 -3.41 -8.06
N ASP A 54 -2.30 -4.48 -8.83
CA ASP A 54 -3.11 -4.46 -10.06
C ASP A 54 -4.64 -4.41 -9.80
N GLY A 55 -5.05 -3.95 -8.63
CA GLY A 55 -6.44 -3.74 -8.29
C GLY A 55 -7.04 -2.56 -9.04
N ASP A 56 -8.21 -2.76 -9.66
CA ASP A 56 -8.90 -1.68 -10.38
C ASP A 56 -9.35 -0.49 -9.48
N GLY A 57 -9.47 -0.70 -8.16
CA GLY A 57 -9.92 0.30 -7.20
C GLY A 57 -11.39 0.73 -7.35
N ALA A 58 -12.17 0.11 -8.25
CA ALA A 58 -13.51 0.58 -8.61
C ALA A 58 -14.50 0.50 -7.44
N GLU A 59 -14.41 -0.58 -6.66
CA GLU A 59 -15.22 -0.78 -5.45
C GLU A 59 -14.91 0.28 -4.39
N LEU A 60 -13.62 0.58 -4.17
CA LEU A 60 -13.17 1.59 -3.21
C LEU A 60 -13.66 2.98 -3.61
N ILE A 61 -13.57 3.32 -4.91
CA ILE A 61 -14.10 4.58 -5.46
C ILE A 61 -15.61 4.66 -5.23
N THR A 62 -16.37 3.61 -5.59
CA THR A 62 -17.82 3.56 -5.42
C THR A 62 -18.23 3.80 -3.97
N LYS A 63 -17.56 3.14 -3.02
CA LYS A 63 -17.80 3.33 -1.58
C LYS A 63 -17.35 4.70 -1.06
N ALA A 64 -16.30 5.28 -1.63
CA ALA A 64 -15.86 6.63 -1.29
C ALA A 64 -16.87 7.69 -1.75
N GLU A 65 -17.42 7.54 -2.95
CA GLU A 65 -18.48 8.40 -3.48
C GLU A 65 -19.76 8.27 -2.65
N ALA A 66 -20.17 7.04 -2.32
CA ALA A 66 -21.31 6.77 -1.46
C ALA A 66 -21.16 7.32 -0.03
N ALA A 67 -19.93 7.64 0.40
CA ALA A 67 -19.69 8.25 1.72
C ALA A 67 -20.04 9.75 1.77
N GLY A 68 -20.35 10.38 0.64
CA GLY A 68 -20.86 11.77 0.57
C GLY A 68 -19.82 12.88 0.79
N ASP A 69 -18.53 12.56 0.70
CA ASP A 69 -17.43 13.52 0.84
C ASP A 69 -16.69 13.64 -0.50
N ALA A 70 -16.95 14.72 -1.24
CA ALA A 70 -16.44 14.90 -2.60
C ALA A 70 -14.91 15.07 -2.65
N GLU A 71 -14.31 15.73 -1.67
CA GLU A 71 -12.85 15.87 -1.60
C GLU A 71 -12.20 14.51 -1.32
N TYR A 72 -12.78 13.72 -0.40
CA TYR A 72 -12.31 12.36 -0.13
C TYR A 72 -12.41 11.47 -1.38
N ALA A 73 -13.54 11.50 -2.07
CA ALA A 73 -13.70 10.73 -3.31
C ALA A 73 -12.66 11.13 -4.36
N SER A 74 -12.36 12.43 -4.48
CA SER A 74 -11.30 12.94 -5.37
C SER A 74 -9.93 12.39 -4.97
N ALA A 75 -9.57 12.47 -3.68
CA ALA A 75 -8.30 11.94 -3.18
C ALA A 75 -8.19 10.41 -3.38
N VAL A 76 -9.28 9.66 -3.22
CA VAL A 76 -9.31 8.21 -3.48
C VAL A 76 -9.05 7.89 -4.96
N ARG A 77 -9.61 8.66 -5.90
CA ARG A 77 -9.33 8.46 -7.32
C ARG A 77 -7.85 8.71 -7.65
N MET A 78 -7.24 9.71 -7.00
CA MET A 78 -5.81 9.99 -7.14
C MET A 78 -4.96 8.86 -6.56
N PHE A 79 -5.27 8.38 -5.36
CA PHE A 79 -4.65 7.20 -4.75
C PHE A 79 -4.73 5.98 -5.69
N VAL A 80 -5.91 5.64 -6.21
CA VAL A 80 -6.08 4.51 -7.15
C VAL A 80 -5.24 4.69 -8.42
N ALA A 81 -5.02 5.92 -8.87
CA ALA A 81 -4.14 6.19 -10.01
C ALA A 81 -2.65 5.95 -9.66
N GLU A 82 -2.21 6.22 -8.42
CA GLU A 82 -0.86 5.88 -7.95
C GLU A 82 -0.66 4.36 -7.88
N GLU A 83 -1.61 3.63 -7.29
CA GLU A 83 -1.60 2.16 -7.20
C GLU A 83 -1.49 1.49 -8.58
N ARG A 84 -2.29 1.95 -9.54
CA ARG A 84 -2.20 1.47 -10.94
C ARG A 84 -0.83 1.77 -11.56
N ASN A 85 -0.22 2.90 -11.21
CA ASN A 85 1.13 3.20 -11.64
C ASN A 85 2.16 2.28 -10.98
N HIS A 86 1.98 1.86 -9.71
CA HIS A 86 2.86 0.87 -9.07
C HIS A 86 2.80 -0.47 -9.80
N ALA A 87 1.59 -0.97 -10.08
CA ALA A 87 1.40 -2.18 -10.88
C ALA A 87 2.12 -2.09 -12.24
N ARG A 88 1.98 -0.94 -12.94
CA ARG A 88 2.67 -0.67 -14.21
C ARG A 88 4.19 -0.69 -14.05
N LEU A 89 4.75 -0.01 -13.05
CA LEU A 89 6.19 0.03 -12.81
C LEU A 89 6.76 -1.36 -12.52
N LEU A 90 6.06 -2.17 -11.73
CA LEU A 90 6.49 -3.55 -11.46
C LEU A 90 6.38 -4.44 -12.69
N ALA A 91 5.34 -4.27 -13.51
CA ALA A 91 5.21 -5.00 -14.78
C ALA A 91 6.35 -4.66 -15.74
N LEU A 92 6.72 -3.38 -15.86
CA LEU A 92 7.84 -2.92 -16.68
C LEU A 92 9.19 -3.38 -16.14
N LEU A 93 9.38 -3.39 -14.81
CA LEU A 93 10.56 -3.96 -14.17
C LEU A 93 10.74 -5.44 -14.51
N LEU A 94 9.65 -6.22 -14.40
CA LEU A 94 9.66 -7.65 -14.77
C LEU A 94 9.96 -7.84 -16.25
N ALA A 95 9.33 -7.06 -17.13
CA ALA A 95 9.53 -7.11 -18.57
C ALA A 95 10.99 -6.78 -18.96
N ALA A 96 11.58 -5.75 -18.35
CA ALA A 96 12.98 -5.38 -18.54
C ALA A 96 13.94 -6.52 -18.14
N GLY A 97 13.58 -7.30 -17.11
CA GLY A 97 14.28 -8.53 -16.72
C GLY A 97 13.91 -9.77 -17.52
N GLY A 98 13.16 -9.65 -18.63
CA GLY A 98 12.70 -10.76 -19.47
C GLY A 98 11.77 -11.73 -18.75
N THR A 99 10.90 -11.21 -17.89
CA THR A 99 9.96 -11.97 -17.06
C THR A 99 8.53 -11.49 -17.27
N PRO A 100 7.57 -12.39 -17.52
CA PRO A 100 6.15 -12.00 -17.61
C PRO A 100 5.54 -11.75 -16.22
N VAL A 101 4.48 -10.96 -16.17
CA VAL A 101 3.58 -10.89 -15.00
C VAL A 101 2.84 -12.22 -14.80
N ILE A 102 2.26 -12.41 -13.62
CA ILE A 102 1.36 -13.54 -13.36
C ILE A 102 -0.07 -13.00 -13.24
N ALA A 103 -1.06 -13.81 -13.63
CA ALA A 103 -2.45 -13.34 -13.66
C ALA A 103 -3.11 -13.26 -12.27
N SER A 104 -2.70 -14.13 -11.34
CA SER A 104 -3.25 -14.13 -9.98
C SER A 104 -2.36 -14.87 -8.99
N HIS A 105 -2.58 -14.61 -7.70
CA HIS A 105 -2.02 -15.39 -6.61
C HIS A 105 -3.10 -15.72 -5.57
N TRP A 106 -2.96 -16.81 -4.82
CA TRP A 106 -3.99 -17.23 -3.87
C TRP A 106 -4.17 -16.23 -2.72
N SER A 107 -3.08 -15.64 -2.23
CA SER A 107 -3.13 -14.65 -1.15
C SER A 107 -3.81 -13.37 -1.61
N ASP A 108 -3.62 -13.01 -2.88
CA ASP A 108 -4.30 -11.89 -3.51
C ASP A 108 -5.82 -12.12 -3.58
N ARG A 109 -6.27 -13.29 -4.05
CA ARG A 109 -7.72 -13.62 -4.07
C ARG A 109 -8.38 -13.51 -2.69
N ILE A 110 -7.70 -13.98 -1.63
CA ILE A 110 -8.19 -13.85 -0.26
C ILE A 110 -8.20 -12.38 0.16
N PHE A 111 -7.14 -11.63 -0.13
CA PHE A 111 -7.05 -10.22 0.20
C PHE A 111 -8.14 -9.40 -0.49
N VAL A 112 -8.37 -9.63 -1.78
CA VAL A 112 -9.46 -9.00 -2.56
C VAL A 112 -10.82 -9.36 -1.97
N ALA A 113 -11.06 -10.62 -1.61
CA ALA A 113 -12.31 -11.04 -0.99
C ALA A 113 -12.54 -10.36 0.37
N LEU A 114 -11.52 -10.28 1.23
CA LEU A 114 -11.57 -9.58 2.51
C LEU A 114 -11.75 -8.07 2.34
N ARG A 115 -11.06 -7.47 1.37
CA ARG A 115 -11.15 -6.05 1.04
C ARG A 115 -12.56 -5.67 0.56
N ARG A 116 -13.17 -6.52 -0.27
CA ARG A 116 -14.53 -6.31 -0.78
C ARG A 116 -15.63 -6.59 0.26
N ALA A 117 -15.29 -7.15 1.43
CA ALA A 117 -16.26 -7.41 2.50
C ALA A 117 -16.83 -6.12 3.11
N LEU A 118 -17.90 -6.27 3.92
CA LEU A 118 -18.83 -5.24 4.41
C LEU A 118 -18.24 -3.84 4.69
N GLY A 119 -18.57 -2.89 3.80
CA GLY A 119 -18.49 -1.44 4.03
C GLY A 119 -17.09 -0.80 3.96
N LEU A 120 -17.06 0.50 3.66
CA LEU A 120 -15.82 1.27 3.45
C LEU A 120 -14.82 1.18 4.63
N ARG A 121 -15.31 1.13 5.87
CA ARG A 121 -14.43 1.07 7.06
C ARG A 121 -13.61 -0.22 7.10
N LEU A 122 -14.24 -1.38 6.87
CA LEU A 122 -13.54 -2.66 6.89
C LEU A 122 -12.58 -2.75 5.71
N GLU A 123 -13.03 -2.32 4.53
CA GLU A 123 -12.20 -2.24 3.34
C GLU A 123 -10.92 -1.44 3.58
N LEU A 124 -11.02 -0.25 4.18
CA LEU A 124 -9.86 0.58 4.53
C LEU A 124 -8.97 -0.05 5.61
N LEU A 125 -9.53 -0.76 6.59
CA LEU A 125 -8.73 -1.47 7.59
C LEU A 125 -7.92 -2.61 6.94
N VAL A 126 -8.51 -3.33 5.99
CA VAL A 126 -7.82 -4.38 5.22
C VAL A 126 -6.79 -3.78 4.28
N LEU A 127 -7.15 -2.75 3.51
CA LEU A 127 -6.24 -2.02 2.63
C LEU A 127 -5.01 -1.52 3.40
N MET A 128 -5.21 -0.86 4.56
CA MET A 128 -4.13 -0.39 5.42
C MET A 128 -3.15 -1.50 5.86
N ILE A 129 -3.59 -2.77 5.93
CA ILE A 129 -2.66 -3.87 6.18
C ILE A 129 -1.70 -4.05 5.01
N ALA A 130 -2.19 -3.99 3.76
CA ALA A 130 -1.35 -4.05 2.57
C ALA A 130 -0.38 -2.87 2.53
N GLU A 131 -0.84 -1.62 2.68
CA GLU A 131 0.01 -0.41 2.68
C GLU A 131 1.20 -0.54 3.64
N VAL A 132 0.95 -0.98 4.89
CA VAL A 132 2.00 -1.10 5.90
C VAL A 132 2.98 -2.23 5.60
N VAL A 133 2.52 -3.31 4.98
CA VAL A 133 3.36 -4.42 4.51
C VAL A 133 4.18 -4.00 3.29
N ALA A 134 3.55 -3.34 2.32
CA ALA A 134 4.15 -2.80 1.11
C ALA A 134 5.27 -1.81 1.45
N LEU A 135 5.02 -0.85 2.34
CA LEU A 135 6.02 0.08 2.88
C LEU A 135 7.30 -0.64 3.36
N ARG A 136 7.15 -1.78 4.03
CA ARG A 136 8.31 -2.56 4.53
C ARG A 136 8.96 -3.38 3.44
N TYR A 137 8.17 -3.94 2.54
CA TYR A 137 8.67 -4.72 1.41
C TYR A 137 9.45 -3.84 0.42
N TYR A 138 8.91 -2.70 0.00
CA TYR A 138 9.58 -1.80 -0.93
C TYR A 138 10.83 -1.16 -0.33
N ARG A 139 10.86 -0.91 0.98
CA ARG A 139 12.11 -0.54 1.67
C ARG A 139 13.16 -1.65 1.56
N ALA A 140 12.79 -2.90 1.80
CA ALA A 140 13.71 -4.03 1.61
C ALA A 140 14.18 -4.18 0.15
N LEU A 141 13.27 -3.99 -0.82
CA LEU A 141 13.59 -4.08 -2.25
C LEU A 141 14.52 -2.94 -2.70
N ARG A 142 14.30 -1.72 -2.21
CA ARG A 142 15.15 -0.55 -2.47
C ARG A 142 16.55 -0.72 -1.87
N ASP A 143 16.62 -1.14 -0.61
CA ASP A 143 17.89 -1.18 0.12
C ASP A 143 18.72 -2.42 -0.23
N GLY A 144 18.05 -3.53 -0.56
CA GLY A 144 18.66 -4.84 -0.84
C GLY A 144 18.66 -5.25 -2.31
N GLY A 145 18.07 -4.45 -3.21
CA GLY A 145 18.01 -4.76 -4.65
C GLY A 145 19.40 -4.95 -5.25
N GLU A 146 19.53 -5.86 -6.21
CA GLU A 146 20.84 -6.23 -6.79
C GLU A 146 21.28 -5.24 -7.89
N ASP A 147 20.33 -4.58 -8.56
CA ASP A 147 20.54 -3.66 -9.68
C ASP A 147 19.89 -2.29 -9.46
N ALA A 148 20.39 -1.26 -10.16
CA ALA A 148 19.94 0.13 -10.00
C ALA A 148 18.47 0.34 -10.37
N LEU A 149 17.98 -0.34 -11.42
CA LEU A 149 16.60 -0.21 -11.89
C LEU A 149 15.61 -0.73 -10.84
N THR A 150 15.86 -1.91 -10.26
CA THR A 150 15.04 -2.46 -9.17
C THR A 150 14.99 -1.50 -7.98
N ARG A 151 16.14 -0.94 -7.59
CA ARG A 151 16.21 0.00 -6.46
C ARG A 151 15.45 1.29 -6.74
N GLU A 152 15.55 1.82 -7.96
CA GLU A 152 14.85 3.02 -8.37
C GLU A 152 13.33 2.81 -8.41
N VAL A 153 12.85 1.72 -9.01
CA VAL A 153 11.43 1.37 -9.05
C VAL A 153 10.88 1.22 -7.62
N ALA A 154 11.60 0.50 -6.76
CA ALA A 154 11.21 0.33 -5.36
C ALA A 154 11.21 1.66 -4.59
N ALA A 155 12.17 2.57 -4.86
CA ALA A 155 12.22 3.89 -4.24
C ALA A 155 11.03 4.76 -4.63
N ARG A 156 10.63 4.73 -5.91
CA ARG A 156 9.48 5.49 -6.42
C ARG A 156 8.17 5.02 -5.76
N ILE A 157 7.95 3.70 -5.73
CA ILE A 157 6.75 3.14 -5.09
C ILE A 157 6.77 3.43 -3.58
N LEU A 158 7.91 3.22 -2.91
CA LEU A 158 8.04 3.48 -1.47
C LEU A 158 7.70 4.94 -1.09
N ALA A 159 8.05 5.92 -1.93
CA ALA A 159 7.74 7.32 -1.67
C ALA A 159 6.23 7.60 -1.71
N ASP A 160 5.48 6.88 -2.55
CA ASP A 160 4.02 6.97 -2.63
C ASP A 160 3.36 6.31 -1.40
N GLU A 161 3.81 5.11 -1.04
CA GLU A 161 3.39 4.37 0.16
C GLU A 161 3.56 5.17 1.48
N GLU A 162 4.63 5.95 1.57
CA GLU A 162 4.89 6.84 2.71
C GLU A 162 3.81 7.93 2.86
N ARG A 163 3.11 8.30 1.78
CA ARG A 163 1.95 9.21 1.79
C ARG A 163 0.61 8.50 1.97
N HIS A 164 0.45 7.29 1.45
CA HIS A 164 -0.80 6.54 1.53
C HIS A 164 -1.18 6.18 2.97
N VAL A 165 -0.22 5.73 3.78
CA VAL A 165 -0.46 5.35 5.19
C VAL A 165 -1.08 6.51 6.01
N PRO A 166 -0.52 7.73 6.04
CA PRO A 166 -1.14 8.82 6.79
C PRO A 166 -2.47 9.31 6.16
N PHE A 167 -2.65 9.22 4.84
CA PHE A 167 -3.93 9.50 4.18
C PHE A 167 -5.04 8.58 4.70
N HIS A 168 -4.80 7.27 4.73
CA HIS A 168 -5.77 6.31 5.27
C HIS A 168 -5.95 6.43 6.78
N CYS A 169 -4.90 6.79 7.54
CA CYS A 169 -5.03 7.07 8.96
C CYS A 169 -5.99 8.25 9.21
N HIS A 170 -5.90 9.31 8.41
CA HIS A 170 -6.80 10.45 8.47
C HIS A 170 -8.25 10.02 8.26
N ARG A 171 -8.53 9.23 7.21
CA ARG A 171 -9.88 8.71 6.94
C ARG A 171 -10.38 7.77 8.04
N LEU A 172 -9.57 6.83 8.49
CA LEU A 172 -9.94 5.87 9.53
C LEU A 172 -10.21 6.56 10.87
N ARG A 173 -9.44 7.59 11.23
CA ARG A 173 -9.72 8.42 12.42
C ARG A 173 -11.13 9.01 12.37
N ARG A 174 -11.50 9.64 11.25
CA ARG A 174 -12.85 10.20 11.04
C ARG A 174 -13.91 9.10 11.13
N ALA A 175 -13.65 7.94 10.52
CA ALA A 175 -14.58 6.81 10.50
C ALA A 175 -14.76 6.14 11.87
N LEU A 176 -13.74 6.15 12.74
CA LEU A 176 -13.75 5.51 14.06
C LEU A 176 -14.17 6.47 15.18
N ARG A 177 -14.05 7.79 14.98
CA ARG A 177 -14.41 8.84 15.97
C ARG A 177 -15.80 8.66 16.60
N PRO A 178 -16.86 8.26 15.88
CA PRO A 178 -18.18 8.07 16.48
C PRO A 178 -18.27 6.87 17.44
N LEU A 179 -17.31 5.94 17.40
CA LEU A 179 -17.32 4.75 18.26
C LEU A 179 -16.85 5.11 19.68
N PRO A 180 -17.37 4.44 20.73
CA PRO A 180 -16.85 4.60 22.09
C PRO A 180 -15.35 4.28 22.19
N PRO A 181 -14.58 4.93 23.09
CA PRO A 181 -13.14 4.67 23.26
C PRO A 181 -12.75 3.18 23.39
N PRO A 182 -13.43 2.32 24.19
CA PRO A 182 -13.06 0.91 24.28
C PRO A 182 -13.25 0.18 22.96
N VAL A 183 -14.27 0.54 22.17
CA VAL A 183 -14.51 -0.04 20.84
C VAL A 183 -13.41 0.38 19.86
N ARG A 184 -12.95 1.63 19.91
CA ARG A 184 -11.80 2.09 19.09
C ARG A 184 -10.53 1.31 19.43
N VAL A 185 -10.29 1.04 20.71
CA VAL A 185 -9.16 0.20 21.16
C VAL A 185 -9.31 -1.23 20.65
N LEU A 186 -10.50 -1.82 20.73
CA LEU A 186 -10.77 -3.16 20.23
C LEU A 186 -10.53 -3.26 18.72
N VAL A 187 -11.12 -2.35 17.93
CA VAL A 187 -10.96 -2.33 16.46
C VAL A 187 -9.49 -2.17 16.07
N THR A 188 -8.78 -1.22 16.67
CA THR A 188 -7.35 -1.01 16.36
C THR A 188 -6.47 -2.16 16.84
N SER A 189 -6.81 -2.83 17.94
CA SER A 189 -6.09 -4.03 18.38
C SER A 189 -6.34 -5.22 17.45
N GLY A 190 -7.58 -5.41 16.99
CA GLY A 190 -7.93 -6.40 15.97
C GLY A 190 -7.18 -6.16 14.66
N TRP A 191 -7.10 -4.91 14.20
CA TRP A 191 -6.31 -4.54 13.03
C TRP A 191 -4.81 -4.88 13.22
N ARG A 192 -4.23 -4.57 14.38
CA ARG A 192 -2.81 -4.91 14.69
C ARG A 192 -2.58 -6.43 14.67
N ALA A 193 -3.51 -7.22 15.17
CA ALA A 193 -3.45 -8.68 15.11
C ALA A 193 -3.54 -9.18 13.66
N GLY A 194 -4.45 -8.61 12.85
CA GLY A 194 -4.55 -8.88 11.42
C GLY A 194 -3.26 -8.56 10.66
N LEU A 195 -2.65 -7.39 10.93
CA LEU A 195 -1.35 -7.00 10.37
C LEU A 195 -0.22 -7.96 10.77
N ALA A 196 -0.19 -8.41 12.03
CA ALA A 196 0.78 -9.41 12.48
C ALA A 196 0.62 -10.75 11.74
N ALA A 197 -0.63 -11.21 11.55
CA ALA A 197 -0.91 -12.42 10.80
C ALA A 197 -0.51 -12.29 9.32
N ALA A 198 -0.95 -11.20 8.65
CA ALA A 198 -0.63 -10.95 7.24
C ALA A 198 0.89 -10.84 7.01
N SER A 199 1.60 -10.10 7.87
CA SER A 199 3.06 -9.97 7.77
C SER A 199 3.79 -11.30 7.98
N ALA A 200 3.28 -12.19 8.84
CA ALA A 200 3.82 -13.54 8.98
C ALA A 200 3.63 -14.38 7.71
N VAL A 201 2.45 -14.32 7.08
CA VAL A 201 2.20 -14.99 5.79
C VAL A 201 3.17 -14.47 4.72
N VAL A 202 3.32 -13.15 4.60
CA VAL A 202 4.24 -12.52 3.64
C VAL A 202 5.69 -12.91 3.93
N ALA A 203 6.12 -12.92 5.19
CA ALA A 203 7.47 -13.32 5.56
C ALA A 203 7.78 -14.79 5.21
N VAL A 204 6.78 -15.68 5.28
CA VAL A 204 6.91 -17.08 4.84
C VAL A 204 6.99 -17.14 3.32
N ASP A 205 6.03 -16.54 2.62
CA ASP A 205 5.88 -16.69 1.18
C ASP A 205 6.96 -15.96 0.37
N HIS A 206 7.45 -14.83 0.89
CA HIS A 206 8.51 -14.00 0.29
C HIS A 206 9.87 -14.20 0.95
N GLY A 207 9.97 -15.12 1.92
CA GLY A 207 11.17 -15.33 2.72
C GLY A 207 12.48 -15.56 1.94
N PRO A 208 12.50 -16.34 0.85
CA PRO A 208 13.70 -16.47 0.01
C PRO A 208 14.13 -15.16 -0.66
N ALA A 209 13.17 -14.31 -1.06
CA ALA A 209 13.46 -13.00 -1.63
C ALA A 209 13.95 -12.04 -0.53
N LEU A 210 13.25 -11.95 0.59
CA LEU A 210 13.64 -11.13 1.73
C LEU A 210 15.08 -11.44 2.19
N ARG A 211 15.45 -12.72 2.26
CA ARG A 211 16.82 -13.13 2.59
C ARG A 211 17.85 -12.61 1.59
N ARG A 212 17.54 -12.62 0.29
CA ARG A 212 18.42 -12.06 -0.76
C ARG A 212 18.55 -10.54 -0.63
N LEU A 213 17.46 -9.87 -0.23
CA LEU A 213 17.41 -8.45 0.07
C LEU A 213 18.04 -8.09 1.44
N GLY A 214 18.69 -9.04 2.13
CA GLY A 214 19.33 -8.80 3.42
C GLY A 214 18.38 -8.72 4.64
N VAL A 215 17.10 -9.07 4.46
CA VAL A 215 16.08 -9.01 5.53
C VAL A 215 15.65 -10.41 5.96
N GLY A 216 15.88 -10.73 7.24
CA GLY A 216 15.38 -11.97 7.83
C GLY A 216 13.85 -11.96 8.02
N ARG A 217 13.19 -13.11 7.87
CA ARG A 217 11.72 -13.25 8.05
C ARG A 217 11.22 -12.69 9.38
N ARG A 218 11.90 -13.06 10.49
CA ARG A 218 11.56 -12.57 11.84
C ARG A 218 11.73 -11.06 11.95
N ARG A 219 12.81 -10.52 11.37
CA ARG A 219 13.08 -9.08 11.36
C ARG A 219 11.97 -8.33 10.61
N PHE A 220 11.56 -8.82 9.45
CA PHE A 220 10.45 -8.26 8.67
C PHE A 220 9.16 -8.17 9.50
N VAL A 221 8.73 -9.28 10.10
CA VAL A 221 7.50 -9.31 10.93
C VAL A 221 7.62 -8.37 12.12
N VAL A 222 8.74 -8.40 12.84
CA VAL A 222 8.96 -7.54 14.01
C VAL A 222 8.91 -6.06 13.62
N GLU A 223 9.52 -5.66 12.52
CA GLU A 223 9.50 -4.27 12.05
C GLU A 223 8.10 -3.82 11.63
N VAL A 224 7.34 -4.67 10.91
CA VAL A 224 5.94 -4.40 10.56
C VAL A 224 5.08 -4.21 11.82
N VAL A 225 5.16 -5.15 12.77
CA VAL A 225 4.39 -5.13 14.02
C VAL A 225 4.78 -3.94 14.89
N ARG A 226 6.06 -3.56 14.94
CA ARG A 226 6.51 -2.37 15.68
C ARG A 226 5.91 -1.08 15.12
N SER A 227 5.82 -0.91 13.78
CA SER A 227 5.13 0.25 13.20
C SER A 227 3.64 0.32 13.50
N SER A 228 3.01 -0.82 13.85
CA SER A 228 1.55 -0.86 14.07
C SER A 228 1.08 -0.02 15.27
N GLY A 229 1.94 0.22 16.27
CA GLY A 229 1.59 0.98 17.48
C GLY A 229 1.26 2.45 17.18
N PRO A 230 2.22 3.22 16.63
CA PRO A 230 1.97 4.60 16.21
C PRO A 230 0.84 4.74 15.19
N ILE A 231 0.74 3.83 14.22
CA ILE A 231 -0.33 3.84 13.21
C ILE A 231 -1.70 3.64 13.86
N ALA A 232 -1.83 2.66 14.76
CA ALA A 232 -3.04 2.43 15.52
C ALA A 232 -3.42 3.62 16.42
N ALA A 233 -2.45 4.33 16.98
CA ALA A 233 -2.72 5.56 17.72
C ALA A 233 -3.27 6.66 16.79
N SER A 234 -2.71 6.82 15.60
CA SER A 234 -3.16 7.78 14.59
C SER A 234 -4.58 7.53 14.07
N MET A 235 -5.09 6.29 14.13
CA MET A 235 -6.46 5.93 13.71
C MET A 235 -7.54 6.20 14.78
N ARG A 236 -7.18 6.48 16.04
CA ARG A 236 -8.15 6.66 17.14
C ARG A 236 -8.49 8.10 17.43
#